data_AF-A0A8X6WZ76-F1
#
_entry.id   AF-A0A8X6WZ76-F1
#
_cell.length_a   1.000
_cell.length_b   1.000
_cell.length_c   1.000
_cell.angle_alpha   90.00
_cell.angle_beta   90.00
_cell.angle_gamma   90.00
#
_symmetry.space_group_name_H-M   'P 1'
#
loop_
_entity.id
_entity.type
_entity.pdbx_description
1 polymer ?
#
loop_
_entity_poly.entity_id
_entity_poly.type
_entity_poly.pdbx_seq_one_letter_code
_entity_poly.pdbx_strand_id
1 'polypeptide(L)'
;MSMEPIYENPVSFGGVNALYRALDNRVKTKNIKQWLETKYSYTLHKSARQRFKRNRVLVGGMEEQIYIIDLQFLSQYNILACIDVFSKYAWAISLRGKE
;
A
#
# COMPACT_ATOMS: atom_id res chain seq x y z
N MET A 1 26.32 -19.15 14.81
CA MET A 1 25.48 -20.23 14.22
C MET A 1 25.03 -19.74 12.86
N SER A 2 25.44 -20.37 11.76
CA SER A 2 25.01 -19.95 10.42
C SER A 2 23.56 -20.41 10.19
N MET A 3 22.73 -19.56 9.59
CA MET A 3 21.31 -19.86 9.32
C MET A 3 21.08 -20.44 7.92
N GLU A 4 22.15 -20.73 7.19
CA GLU A 4 22.12 -21.23 5.82
C GLU A 4 21.43 -22.59 5.66
N PRO A 5 21.61 -23.58 6.57
CA PRO A 5 20.93 -24.87 6.43
C PRO A 5 19.40 -24.78 6.48
N ILE A 6 18.86 -23.74 7.12
CA ILE A 6 17.42 -23.53 7.26
C ILE A 6 16.86 -22.80 6.04
N TYR A 7 17.71 -22.11 5.27
CA TYR A 7 17.31 -21.38 4.07
C TYR A 7 16.78 -22.33 2.98
N GLU A 8 17.41 -23.49 2.81
CA GLU A 8 17.00 -24.53 1.85
C GLU A 8 15.73 -25.28 2.29
N ASN A 9 15.27 -25.07 3.53
CA ASN A 9 14.03 -25.65 4.02
C ASN A 9 12.84 -24.79 3.56
N PRO A 10 11.70 -25.38 3.13
CA PRO A 10 10.48 -24.65 2.77
C PRO A 10 10.00 -23.64 3.82
N VAL A 11 10.34 -23.85 5.09
CA VAL A 11 10.03 -22.93 6.20
C VAL A 11 10.65 -21.54 6.02
N SER A 12 11.75 -21.40 5.26
CA SER A 12 12.41 -20.12 4.99
C SER A 12 11.52 -19.15 4.21
N PHE A 13 10.60 -19.66 3.38
CA PHE A 13 9.65 -18.85 2.61
C PHE A 13 8.51 -18.28 3.46
N GLY A 14 8.32 -18.78 4.69
CA GLY A 14 7.27 -18.32 5.62
C GLY A 14 7.59 -17.00 6.34
N GLY A 15 8.73 -16.37 6.05
CA GLY A 15 9.15 -15.09 6.61
C GLY A 15 9.68 -15.18 8.06
N VAL A 16 9.83 -14.02 8.70
CA VAL A 16 10.53 -13.88 10.00
C VAL A 16 9.92 -14.76 11.09
N ASN A 17 8.59 -14.83 11.19
CA ASN A 17 7.91 -15.58 12.25
C ASN A 17 7.98 -17.10 12.05
N ALA A 18 8.02 -17.57 10.80
CA ALA A 18 8.20 -18.99 10.51
C ALA A 18 9.59 -19.46 10.93
N LEU A 19 10.62 -18.68 10.58
CA LEU A 19 12.01 -18.93 10.99
C LEU A 19 12.19 -18.83 12.50
N TYR A 20 11.55 -17.87 13.16
CA TYR A 20 11.60 -17.73 14.62
C TYR A 20 11.12 -19.00 15.34
N ARG A 21 10.01 -19.58 14.87
CA ARG A 21 9.47 -20.85 15.39
C ARG A 21 10.37 -22.04 15.08
N ALA A 22 10.91 -22.11 13.86
CA ALA A 22 11.82 -23.19 13.45
C ALA A 22 13.15 -23.19 14.23
N LEU A 23 13.58 -22.01 14.69
CA LEU A 23 14.77 -21.81 15.50
C LEU A 23 14.50 -21.94 17.01
N ASP A 24 13.34 -22.50 17.39
CA ASP A 24 12.97 -22.74 18.79
C ASP A 24 13.07 -21.47 19.65
N ASN A 25 12.72 -20.32 19.06
CA ASN A 25 12.77 -18.99 19.68
C ASN A 25 14.16 -18.54 20.20
N ARG A 26 15.24 -19.25 19.84
CA ARG A 26 16.61 -19.00 20.32
C ARG A 26 17.26 -17.76 19.70
N VAL A 27 16.81 -17.37 18.51
CA VAL A 27 17.34 -16.22 17.77
C VAL A 27 16.35 -15.07 17.81
N LYS A 28 16.82 -13.88 18.19
CA LYS A 28 15.99 -12.67 18.17
C LYS A 28 15.47 -12.39 16.76
N THR A 29 14.19 -12.06 16.64
CA THR A 29 13.52 -11.72 15.37
C THR A 29 14.24 -10.62 14.58
N LYS A 30 14.89 -9.67 15.25
CA LYS A 30 15.73 -8.63 14.62
C LYS A 30 16.89 -9.23 13.81
N ASN A 31 17.58 -10.23 14.36
CA ASN A 31 18.72 -10.87 13.69
C ASN A 31 18.25 -11.72 12.50
N ILE A 32 17.12 -12.41 12.65
CA ILE A 32 16.48 -13.15 11.55
C ILE A 32 16.10 -12.21 10.42
N LYS A 33 15.47 -11.06 10.74
CA LYS A 33 15.09 -10.05 9.75
C LYS A 33 16.32 -9.50 9.02
N GLN A 34 17.38 -9.13 9.73
CA GLN A 34 18.59 -8.60 9.12
C GLN A 34 19.28 -9.64 8.22
N TRP A 35 19.29 -10.91 8.62
CA TRP A 35 19.81 -11.99 7.79
C TRP A 35 18.96 -12.21 6.53
N LEU A 36 17.63 -12.26 6.65
CA LEU A 36 16.73 -12.38 5.50
C LEU A 36 16.87 -11.21 4.51
N GLU A 37 17.12 -10.00 5.00
CA GLU A 37 17.35 -8.82 4.17
C GLU A 37 18.61 -8.91 3.29
N THR A 38 19.54 -9.83 3.60
CA THR A 38 20.70 -10.12 2.73
C THR A 38 20.40 -11.08 1.58
N LYS A 39 19.26 -11.80 1.63
CA LYS A 39 18.90 -12.79 0.61
C LYS A 39 18.01 -12.15 -0.45
N TYR A 40 18.42 -12.25 -1.72
CA TYR A 40 17.74 -11.61 -2.86
C TYR A 40 16.30 -12.08 -3.06
N SER A 41 16.05 -13.38 -2.90
CA SER A 41 14.71 -13.98 -3.00
C SER A 41 13.71 -13.37 -2.02
N TYR A 42 14.16 -13.08 -0.79
CA TYR A 42 13.32 -12.52 0.25
C TYR A 42 13.03 -11.05 0.01
N THR A 43 14.02 -10.26 -0.41
CA THR A 43 13.83 -8.83 -0.67
C THR A 43 13.03 -8.56 -1.94
N LEU A 44 13.19 -9.37 -2.99
CA LEU A 44 12.49 -9.20 -4.27
C LEU A 44 10.97 -9.35 -4.15
N HIS A 45 10.49 -10.37 -3.43
CA HIS A 45 9.05 -10.68 -3.34
C HIS A 45 8.37 -10.02 -2.14
N LYS A 46 9.14 -9.39 -1.26
CA LYS A 46 8.59 -8.68 -0.11
C LYS A 46 8.01 -7.35 -0.54
N SER A 47 6.70 -7.19 -0.40
CA SER A 47 6.02 -5.94 -0.71
C SER A 47 6.66 -4.75 0.02
N ALA A 48 7.11 -3.76 -0.74
CA ALA A 48 7.63 -2.52 -0.20
C ALA A 48 6.51 -1.76 0.51
N ARG A 49 6.57 -1.66 1.84
CA ARG A 49 5.65 -0.82 2.64
C ARG A 49 6.32 0.52 2.93
N GLN A 50 6.32 1.42 1.95
CA GLN A 50 6.82 2.78 2.12
C GLN A 50 5.68 3.74 2.48
N ARG A 51 5.88 4.57 3.51
CA ARG A 51 5.02 5.72 3.77
C ARG A 51 5.48 6.87 2.88
N PHE A 52 4.86 7.03 1.72
CA PHE A 52 5.13 8.16 0.86
C PHE A 52 4.72 9.46 1.55
N LYS A 53 5.64 10.44 1.60
CA LYS A 53 5.28 11.80 2.02
C LYS A 53 4.33 12.37 0.97
N ARG A 54 3.12 12.74 1.37
CA ARG A 54 2.15 13.43 0.53
C ARG A 54 2.07 14.88 0.97
N ASN A 55 1.93 15.79 0.03
CA ASN A 55 1.66 17.18 0.35
C ASN A 55 0.29 17.29 1.03
N ARG A 56 0.23 18.11 2.08
CA ARG A 56 -1.06 18.46 2.70
C ARG A 56 -1.76 19.45 1.78
N VAL A 57 -3.04 19.21 1.51
CA VAL A 57 -3.89 20.16 0.82
C VAL A 57 -4.42 21.13 1.88
N LEU A 58 -3.97 22.39 1.80
CA LEU A 58 -4.38 23.48 2.67
C LEU A 58 -5.23 24.43 1.83
N VAL A 59 -6.48 24.67 2.26
CA VAL A 59 -7.45 25.50 1.55
C VAL A 59 -8.01 26.51 2.53
N GLY A 60 -8.06 27.78 2.14
CA GLY A 60 -8.43 28.91 2.99
C GLY A 60 -9.94 29.15 3.06
N GLY A 61 -10.72 28.69 2.08
CA GLY A 61 -12.17 28.84 2.07
C GLY A 61 -12.92 27.85 1.19
N MET A 62 -14.25 27.92 1.23
CA MET A 62 -15.12 27.15 0.34
C MET A 62 -14.88 27.51 -1.12
N GLU A 63 -15.02 26.52 -2.01
CA GLU A 63 -14.96 26.67 -3.48
C GLU A 63 -13.59 27.09 -4.05
N GLU A 64 -12.58 27.33 -3.22
CA GLU A 64 -11.22 27.68 -3.66
C GLU A 64 -10.51 26.51 -4.36
N GLN A 65 -10.83 25.27 -3.95
CA GLN A 65 -10.33 24.05 -4.59
C GLN A 65 -11.43 23.01 -4.71
N ILE A 66 -11.70 22.61 -5.96
CA ILE A 66 -12.66 21.56 -6.29
C ILE A 66 -11.92 20.43 -6.99
N TYR A 67 -12.06 19.21 -6.47
CA TYR A 67 -11.57 18.01 -7.17
C TYR A 67 -12.67 17.44 -8.05
N ILE A 68 -12.30 17.16 -9.30
CA ILE A 68 -13.17 16.52 -10.28
C ILE A 68 -12.81 15.05 -10.38
N ILE A 69 -13.80 14.18 -10.34
CA ILE A 69 -13.66 12.73 -10.42
C ILE A 69 -14.58 12.22 -11.53
N ASP A 70 -14.00 11.38 -12.39
CA ASP A 70 -14.75 10.61 -13.37
C ASP A 70 -15.17 9.26 -12.77
N LEU A 71 -16.47 8.99 -12.78
CA LEU A 71 -17.06 7.78 -12.19
C LEU A 71 -17.56 6.79 -13.26
N GLN A 72 -17.10 6.91 -14.51
CA GLN A 72 -17.43 5.99 -15.60
C GLN A 72 -17.23 4.50 -15.27
N PHE A 73 -16.21 4.16 -14.46
CA PHE A 73 -15.95 2.77 -14.08
C PHE A 73 -16.98 2.18 -13.09
N LEU A 74 -17.81 3.02 -12.46
CA LEU A 74 -18.80 2.60 -11.46
C LEU A 74 -20.23 2.60 -12.00
N SER A 75 -20.48 3.20 -13.16
CA SER A 75 -21.85 3.37 -13.65
C SER A 75 -21.93 3.23 -15.17
N GLN A 76 -23.08 2.78 -15.66
CA GLN A 76 -23.37 2.72 -17.10
C GLN A 76 -23.41 4.12 -17.76
N TYR A 77 -23.53 5.17 -16.96
CA TYR A 77 -23.60 6.56 -17.40
C TYR A 77 -22.26 7.28 -17.19
N ASN A 78 -22.00 8.29 -18.01
CA ASN A 78 -20.87 9.19 -17.78
C ASN A 78 -21.24 10.11 -16.62
N ILE A 79 -20.72 9.86 -15.41
CA ILE A 79 -20.98 10.70 -14.24
C ILE A 79 -19.73 11.53 -13.93
N LEU A 80 -19.90 12.85 -13.91
CA LEU A 80 -18.89 13.78 -13.44
C LEU A 80 -19.22 14.18 -12.00
N ALA A 81 -18.30 13.91 -11.08
CA ALA A 81 -18.42 14.33 -9.69
C ALA A 81 -17.43 15.45 -9.37
N CYS A 82 -17.89 16.48 -8.67
CA CYS A 82 -17.11 17.59 -8.18
C CYS A 82 -17.19 17.60 -6.64
N ILE A 83 -16.05 17.65 -5.96
CA ILE A 83 -15.96 17.68 -4.50
C ILE A 83 -15.24 18.96 -4.08
N ASP A 84 -15.91 19.80 -3.28
CA ASP A 84 -15.24 20.92 -2.62
C ASP A 84 -14.33 20.42 -1.50
N VAL A 85 -13.07 20.81 -1.55
CA VAL A 85 -12.04 20.35 -0.60
C VAL A 85 -12.27 20.90 0.78
N PHE A 86 -12.81 22.11 0.90
CA PHE A 86 -12.98 22.75 2.19
C PHE A 86 -14.22 22.21 2.91
N SER A 87 -15.39 22.27 2.28
CA SER A 87 -16.66 21.86 2.90
C SER A 87 -16.92 20.35 2.85
N LYS A 88 -16.23 19.62 1.97
CA LYS A 88 -16.48 18.19 1.66
C LYS A 88 -17.84 17.91 1.03
N TYR A 89 -18.56 18.93 0.55
CA TYR A 89 -19.73 18.72 -0.28
C TYR A 89 -19.35 18.17 -1.65
N ALA A 90 -20.19 17.29 -2.16
CA ALA A 90 -20.03 16.67 -3.46
C ALA A 90 -21.28 16.89 -4.30
N TRP A 91 -21.08 17.22 -5.57
CA TRP A 91 -22.12 17.30 -6.59
C TRP A 91 -21.79 16.32 -7.70
N ALA A 92 -22.81 15.65 -8.22
CA ALA A 92 -22.66 14.72 -9.33
C ALA A 92 -23.65 15.08 -10.43
N ILE A 93 -23.16 15.12 -11.66
CA ILE A 93 -23.97 15.41 -12.84
C ILE A 93 -23.78 14.27 -13.82
N SER A 94 -24.89 13.72 -14.30
CA SER A 94 -24.86 12.77 -15.42
C SER A 94 -24.62 13.53 -16.72
N LEU A 95 -23.51 13.24 -17.39
CA LEU A 95 -23.21 13.73 -18.72
C LEU A 95 -23.95 12.87 -19.74
N ARG A 96 -24.69 13.52 -20.65
CA ARG A 96 -25.25 12.85 -21.82
C ARG A 96 -24.08 12.42 -22.72
N GLY A 97 -24.12 11.19 -23.24
CA GLY A 97 -23.08 10.68 -24.15
C GLY A 97 -22.89 11.62 -25.34
N LYS A 98 -21.66 11.72 -25.86
CA LYS A 98 -21.41 12.39 -27.14
C LYS A 98 -22.18 11.63 -28.23
N GLU A 99 -23.02 12.34 -28.97
CA GLU A 99 -23.50 11.89 -30.28
C GLU A 99 -22.33 11.85 -31.28
#